data_AF-A0A923TWX8-F1
#
_entry.id   AF-A0A923TWX8-F1
#
_cell.length_a   1.000
_cell.length_b   1.000
_cell.length_c   1.000
_cell.angle_alpha   90.00
_cell.angle_beta   90.00
_cell.angle_gamma   90.00
#
_symmetry.space_group_name_H-M   'P 1'
#
loop_
_entity.id
_entity.type
_entity.pdbx_description
1 polymer ?
#
loop_
_entity_poly.entity_id
_entity_poly.type
_entity_poly.pdbx_seq_one_letter_code
_entity_poly.pdbx_strand_id
1 'polypeptide(L)'
;MFALRLALRPWKLQPLSQFLTFATLTVMLFLGGFFGSLALRLPEIRSRLEGDRVASVFLDPAVEATSIETIRDQIRISLGSSAAKMVYVDSDAFLAQVANSQPELAKEIAALGNEKDWVAPKHFSIRGSVSEKTVDHLKTIPGVEAVSFSAKRFRPITENIAAIEWLSRVLFASIVCAMVAVLTLLGRLNAGIFTEAEAIVAQMGGSQWQARFPAWLNPVLLAGGAGAVASLLFLRLNPWFDAKMESLSPFLHGLDAKAGTSALAIFSLGILIGFITFLFSPKAAAAVR
;
A
#
# COMPACT_ATOMS: atom_id res chain seq x y z
N MET A 1 -33.96 -25.54 9.07
CA MET A 1 -34.25 -25.35 7.62
C MET A 1 -35.25 -24.23 7.32
N PHE A 2 -36.33 -24.07 8.10
CA PHE A 2 -37.38 -23.08 7.83
C PHE A 2 -36.87 -21.62 7.79
N ALA A 3 -36.02 -21.23 8.75
CA ALA A 3 -35.44 -19.88 8.81
C ALA A 3 -34.55 -19.53 7.60
N LEU A 4 -33.81 -20.51 7.06
CA LEU A 4 -32.99 -20.32 5.86
C LEU A 4 -33.87 -20.07 4.63
N ARG A 5 -34.99 -20.80 4.50
CA ARG A 5 -35.95 -20.58 3.40
C ARG A 5 -36.60 -19.20 3.48
N LEU A 6 -36.90 -18.72 4.70
CA LEU A 6 -37.41 -17.36 4.92
C LEU A 6 -36.36 -16.29 4.58
N ALA A 7 -35.10 -16.50 4.98
CA ALA A 7 -34.00 -15.59 4.64
C ALA A 7 -33.75 -15.48 3.13
N LEU A 8 -34.00 -16.56 2.38
CA LEU A 8 -33.89 -16.61 0.91
C LEU A 8 -35.16 -16.15 0.18
N ARG A 9 -36.24 -15.80 0.89
CA ARG A 9 -37.49 -15.32 0.26
C ARG A 9 -37.28 -14.06 -0.61
N PRO A 10 -36.46 -13.06 -0.22
CA PRO A 10 -36.16 -11.90 -1.07
C PRO A 10 -35.53 -12.28 -2.41
N TRP A 11 -34.74 -13.36 -2.47
CA TRP A 11 -34.13 -13.85 -3.72
C TRP A 11 -35.16 -14.40 -4.70
N LYS A 12 -36.31 -14.90 -4.21
CA LYS A 12 -37.41 -15.37 -5.05
C LYS A 12 -38.33 -14.23 -5.48
N LEU A 13 -38.59 -13.29 -4.58
CA LEU A 13 -39.53 -12.19 -4.84
C LEU A 13 -38.90 -11.05 -5.65
N GLN A 14 -37.61 -10.77 -5.43
CA GLN A 14 -36.88 -9.66 -6.04
C GLN A 14 -35.48 -10.10 -6.51
N PRO A 15 -35.36 -11.12 -7.37
CA PRO A 15 -34.08 -11.69 -7.78
C PRO A 15 -33.12 -10.67 -8.39
N LEU A 16 -33.65 -9.76 -9.23
CA LEU A 16 -32.84 -8.76 -9.93
C LEU A 16 -32.18 -7.78 -8.94
N SER A 17 -32.92 -7.29 -7.95
CA SER A 17 -32.39 -6.35 -6.95
C SER A 17 -31.35 -7.03 -6.05
N GLN A 18 -31.59 -8.28 -5.63
CA GLN A 18 -30.62 -9.03 -4.83
C GLN A 18 -29.33 -9.31 -5.62
N PHE A 19 -29.46 -9.70 -6.90
CA PHE A 19 -28.32 -9.93 -7.77
C PHE A 19 -27.50 -8.65 -8.01
N LEU A 20 -28.16 -7.53 -8.33
CA LEU A 20 -27.48 -6.26 -8.53
C LEU A 20 -26.74 -5.83 -7.26
N THR A 21 -27.38 -5.94 -6.09
CA THR A 21 -26.75 -5.59 -4.82
C THR A 21 -25.55 -6.51 -4.52
N PHE A 22 -25.68 -7.80 -4.77
CA PHE A 22 -24.61 -8.78 -4.63
C PHE A 22 -23.42 -8.44 -5.54
N ALA A 23 -23.68 -8.13 -6.82
CA ALA A 23 -22.65 -7.74 -7.78
C ALA A 23 -21.96 -6.44 -7.36
N THR A 24 -22.73 -5.41 -6.95
CA THR A 24 -22.18 -4.15 -6.46
C THR A 24 -21.29 -4.36 -5.24
N LEU A 25 -21.73 -5.15 -4.26
CA LEU A 25 -20.93 -5.45 -3.06
C LEU A 25 -19.68 -6.26 -3.38
N THR A 26 -19.76 -7.17 -4.35
CA THR A 26 -18.60 -7.94 -4.82
C THR A 26 -17.55 -6.99 -5.41
N VAL A 27 -17.95 -6.07 -6.28
CA VAL A 27 -17.05 -5.07 -6.88
C VAL A 27 -16.50 -4.12 -5.83
N MET A 28 -17.33 -3.64 -4.90
CA MET A 28 -16.90 -2.76 -3.81
C MET A 28 -15.92 -3.46 -2.87
N LEU A 29 -16.17 -4.70 -2.46
CA LEU A 29 -15.24 -5.48 -1.63
C LEU A 29 -13.93 -5.75 -2.34
N PHE A 30 -13.99 -6.06 -3.64
CA PHE A 30 -12.80 -6.24 -4.46
C PHE A 30 -11.96 -4.95 -4.53
N LEU A 31 -12.59 -3.81 -4.84
CA LEU A 31 -11.91 -2.51 -4.89
C LEU A 31 -11.39 -2.09 -3.50
N GLY A 32 -12.19 -2.30 -2.45
CA GLY A 32 -11.77 -2.04 -1.07
C GLY A 32 -10.59 -2.91 -0.68
N GLY A 33 -10.60 -4.19 -1.04
CA GLY A 33 -9.47 -5.10 -0.86
C GLY A 33 -8.20 -4.62 -1.57
N PHE A 34 -8.34 -4.16 -2.81
CA PHE A 34 -7.24 -3.59 -3.59
C PHE A 34 -6.66 -2.33 -2.94
N PHE A 35 -7.50 -1.31 -2.66
CA PHE A 35 -7.02 -0.07 -2.04
C PHE A 35 -6.50 -0.28 -0.61
N GLY A 36 -7.14 -1.16 0.16
CA GLY A 36 -6.68 -1.53 1.50
C GLY A 36 -5.30 -2.21 1.45
N SER A 37 -5.12 -3.17 0.52
CA SER A 37 -3.81 -3.80 0.29
C SER A 37 -2.77 -2.79 -0.14
N LEU A 38 -3.11 -1.86 -1.05
CA LEU A 38 -2.20 -0.81 -1.50
C LEU A 38 -1.78 0.12 -0.34
N ALA A 39 -2.74 0.55 0.48
CA ALA A 39 -2.51 1.42 1.64
C ALA A 39 -1.61 0.78 2.72
N LEU A 40 -1.61 -0.54 2.83
CA LEU A 40 -0.72 -1.28 3.73
C LEU A 40 0.68 -1.47 3.16
N ARG A 41 0.82 -1.53 1.83
CA ARG A 41 2.10 -1.80 1.14
C ARG A 41 2.92 -0.53 0.87
N LEU A 42 2.28 0.60 0.56
CA LEU A 42 2.97 1.85 0.23
C LEU A 42 3.97 2.34 1.30
N PRO A 43 3.70 2.23 2.62
CA PRO A 43 4.68 2.58 3.65
C PRO A 43 5.98 1.77 3.56
N GLU A 44 5.89 0.49 3.20
CA GLU A 44 7.08 -0.37 3.06
C GLU A 44 7.92 0.07 1.86
N ILE A 45 7.28 0.33 0.71
CA ILE A 45 7.96 0.85 -0.49
C ILE A 45 8.63 2.19 -0.17
N ARG A 46 7.92 3.08 0.52
CA ARG A 46 8.45 4.35 0.97
C ARG A 46 9.69 4.13 1.84
N SER A 47 9.63 3.25 2.83
CA SER A 47 10.78 2.98 3.71
C SER A 47 11.98 2.40 2.96
N ARG A 48 11.77 1.55 1.96
CA ARG A 48 12.84 1.02 1.09
C ARG A 48 13.48 2.13 0.24
N LEU A 49 12.66 2.99 -0.37
CA LEU A 49 13.14 4.16 -1.13
C LEU A 49 13.87 5.18 -0.24
N GLU A 50 13.43 5.34 1.00
CA GLU A 50 14.12 6.18 1.98
C GLU A 50 15.44 5.56 2.45
N GLY A 51 15.53 4.22 2.51
CA GLY A 51 16.75 3.47 2.83
C GLY A 51 17.78 3.43 1.69
N ASP A 52 17.32 3.45 0.44
CA ASP A 52 18.17 3.46 -0.77
C ASP A 52 18.70 4.85 -1.13
N ARG A 53 18.55 5.84 -0.23
CA ARG A 53 19.15 7.16 -0.42
C ARG A 53 20.67 7.04 -0.48
N VAL A 54 21.24 7.59 -1.55
CA VAL A 54 22.68 7.68 -1.76
C VAL A 54 23.11 9.12 -1.55
N ALA A 55 24.11 9.32 -0.69
CA ALA A 55 24.86 10.56 -0.58
C ALA A 55 26.24 10.34 -1.19
N SER A 56 26.58 11.12 -2.21
CA SER A 56 27.90 11.13 -2.82
C SER A 56 28.67 12.35 -2.34
N VAL A 57 29.74 12.12 -1.59
CA VAL A 57 30.64 13.16 -1.07
C VAL A 57 31.83 13.25 -2.01
N PHE A 58 31.89 14.31 -2.82
CA PHE A 58 32.99 14.58 -3.75
C PHE A 58 34.14 15.26 -3.03
N LEU A 59 35.35 14.77 -3.26
CA LEU A 59 36.58 15.28 -2.68
C LEU A 59 37.22 16.28 -3.63
N ASP A 60 37.89 17.27 -3.05
CA ASP A 60 38.70 18.23 -3.81
C ASP A 60 39.87 17.49 -4.52
N PRO A 61 40.14 17.76 -5.81
CA PRO A 61 41.20 17.10 -6.56
C PRO A 61 42.61 17.31 -5.97
N ALA A 62 42.83 18.38 -5.21
CA ALA A 62 44.11 18.68 -4.55
C ALA A 62 44.38 17.85 -3.29
N VAL A 63 43.43 17.02 -2.85
CA VAL A 63 43.53 16.21 -1.63
C VAL A 63 44.56 15.09 -1.82
N GLU A 64 45.59 15.08 -0.96
CA GLU A 64 46.62 14.02 -0.96
C GLU A 64 46.03 12.66 -0.57
N ALA A 65 46.56 11.58 -1.16
CA ALA A 65 46.09 10.21 -0.90
C ALA A 65 46.12 9.81 0.59
N THR A 66 47.07 10.35 1.36
CA THR A 66 47.22 10.15 2.81
C THR A 66 46.05 10.72 3.62
N SER A 67 45.45 11.82 3.16
CA SER A 67 44.34 12.49 3.85
C SER A 67 42.96 11.86 3.55
N ILE A 68 42.87 10.98 2.55
CA ILE A 68 41.62 10.30 2.17
C ILE A 68 41.12 9.39 3.30
N GLU A 69 42.03 8.71 4.02
CA GLU A 69 41.67 7.87 5.16
C GLU A 69 41.15 8.71 6.34
N THR A 70 41.78 9.84 6.61
CA THR A 70 41.32 10.79 7.63
C THR A 70 39.92 11.32 7.31
N ILE A 71 39.65 11.67 6.06
CA ILE A 71 38.33 12.11 5.61
C ILE A 71 37.32 10.96 5.74
N ARG A 72 37.68 9.73 5.36
CA ARG A 72 36.83 8.55 5.53
C ARG A 72 36.41 8.36 6.98
N ASP A 73 37.34 8.50 7.92
CA ASP A 73 37.07 8.35 9.35
C ASP A 73 36.20 9.50 9.87
N GLN A 74 36.45 10.74 9.46
CA GLN A 74 35.59 11.89 9.79
C GLN A 74 34.16 11.71 9.28
N ILE A 75 34.00 11.23 8.03
CA ILE A 75 32.69 10.89 7.47
C ILE A 75 32.04 9.78 8.31
N ARG A 76 32.76 8.72 8.66
CA ARG A 76 32.23 7.62 9.49
C ARG A 76 31.78 8.12 10.87
N ILE A 77 32.56 8.99 11.52
CA ILE A 77 32.19 9.60 12.80
C ILE A 77 30.92 10.45 12.64
N SER A 78 30.82 11.23 11.56
CA SER A 78 29.65 12.09 11.29
C SER A 78 28.36 11.31 11.02
N LEU A 79 28.46 10.09 10.46
CA LEU A 79 27.33 9.19 10.24
C LEU A 79 26.87 8.50 11.53
N GLY A 80 27.73 8.47 12.55
CA GLY A 80 27.47 7.88 13.85
C GLY A 80 27.19 6.37 13.79
N SER A 81 26.22 5.90 14.57
CA SER A 81 25.80 4.51 14.62
C SER A 81 24.92 4.07 13.44
N SER A 82 24.70 4.94 12.45
CA SER A 82 23.92 4.59 11.27
C SER A 82 24.68 3.53 10.48
N ALA A 83 24.06 2.37 10.24
CA ALA A 83 24.65 1.27 9.46
C ALA A 83 24.71 1.60 7.96
N ALA A 84 25.41 2.67 7.62
CA ALA A 84 25.56 3.14 6.25
C ALA A 84 26.75 2.43 5.60
N LYS A 85 26.51 1.81 4.44
CA LYS A 85 27.57 1.20 3.65
C LYS A 85 28.29 2.31 2.89
N MET A 86 29.53 2.57 3.27
CA MET A 86 30.40 3.53 2.58
C MET A 86 31.29 2.79 1.59
N VAL A 87 31.31 3.25 0.34
CA VAL A 87 32.17 2.74 -0.72
C VAL A 87 32.96 3.92 -1.28
N TYR A 88 34.28 3.79 -1.27
CA TYR A 88 35.16 4.75 -1.94
C TYR A 88 35.19 4.43 -3.44
N VAL A 89 35.00 5.45 -4.27
CA VAL A 89 35.05 5.34 -5.73
C VAL A 89 36.15 6.30 -6.20
N ASP A 90 37.20 5.72 -6.78
CA ASP A 90 38.28 6.47 -7.40
C ASP A 90 37.90 6.94 -8.81
N SER A 91 38.79 7.75 -9.41
CA SER A 91 38.59 8.33 -10.74
C SER A 91 38.45 7.25 -11.83
N ASP A 92 39.16 6.12 -11.72
CA ASP A 92 39.10 5.01 -12.67
C ASP A 92 37.77 4.23 -12.58
N ALA A 93 37.34 3.89 -11.36
CA ALA A 93 36.06 3.24 -11.10
C ALA A 93 34.89 4.14 -11.48
N PHE A 94 35.01 5.46 -11.27
CA PHE A 94 34.02 6.42 -11.76
C PHE A 94 33.91 6.38 -13.28
N LEU A 95 35.03 6.42 -14.00
CA LEU A 95 35.00 6.32 -15.47
C LEU A 95 34.47 4.98 -15.97
N ALA A 96 34.74 3.87 -15.27
CA ALA A 96 34.13 2.58 -15.60
C ALA A 96 32.60 2.62 -15.44
N GLN A 97 32.07 3.30 -14.40
CA GLN A 97 30.63 3.49 -14.24
C GLN A 97 30.04 4.41 -15.31
N VAL A 98 30.74 5.49 -15.68
CA VAL A 98 30.33 6.37 -16.77
C VAL A 98 30.37 5.63 -18.11
N ALA A 99 31.39 4.81 -18.39
CA ALA A 99 31.49 4.04 -19.62
C ALA A 99 30.31 3.07 -19.82
N ASN A 100 29.81 2.49 -18.73
CA ASN A 100 28.64 1.60 -18.77
C ASN A 100 27.32 2.34 -19.02
N SER A 101 27.21 3.61 -18.62
CA SER A 101 25.97 4.38 -18.72
C SER A 101 25.94 5.35 -19.91
N GLN A 102 27.09 5.92 -20.25
CA GLN A 102 27.34 6.92 -21.29
C GLN A 102 28.72 6.69 -21.93
N PRO A 103 28.82 5.72 -22.86
CA PRO A 103 30.11 5.30 -23.43
C PRO A 103 30.83 6.39 -24.22
N GLU A 104 30.11 7.32 -24.83
CA GLU A 104 30.71 8.43 -25.58
C GLU A 104 31.37 9.45 -24.66
N LEU A 105 30.67 9.85 -23.59
CA LEU A 105 31.21 10.76 -22.58
C LEU A 105 32.46 10.18 -21.90
N ALA A 106 32.46 8.87 -21.63
CA ALA A 106 33.64 8.21 -21.05
C ALA A 106 34.86 8.24 -21.99
N LYS A 107 34.65 8.13 -23.30
CA LYS A 107 35.74 8.24 -24.30
C LYS A 107 36.29 9.67 -24.36
N GLU A 108 35.42 10.67 -24.30
CA GLU A 108 35.82 12.08 -24.27
C GLU A 108 36.65 12.39 -23.03
N ILE A 109 36.21 11.96 -21.84
CA ILE A 109 36.96 12.18 -20.60
C ILE A 109 38.28 11.40 -20.61
N ALA A 110 38.32 10.19 -21.16
CA ALA A 110 39.55 9.42 -21.30
C ALA A 110 40.55 10.07 -22.29
N ALA A 111 40.06 10.78 -23.30
CA ALA A 111 40.91 11.47 -24.28
C ALA A 111 41.66 12.68 -23.69
N LEU A 112 41.24 13.19 -22.53
CA LEU A 112 41.90 14.30 -21.81
C LEU A 112 43.24 13.91 -21.19
N GLY A 113 43.62 12.64 -21.17
CA GLY A 113 44.94 12.18 -20.72
C GLY A 113 45.24 12.56 -19.26
N ASN A 114 46.25 13.41 -19.04
CA ASN A 114 46.70 13.82 -17.70
C ASN A 114 45.71 14.76 -16.97
N GLU A 115 44.79 15.40 -17.68
CA GLU A 115 43.76 16.27 -17.07
C GLU A 115 42.55 15.46 -16.58
N LYS A 116 42.54 14.14 -16.84
CA LYS A 116 41.47 13.23 -16.42
C LYS A 116 41.21 13.29 -14.91
N ASP A 117 42.25 13.39 -14.10
CA ASP A 117 42.12 13.40 -12.63
C ASP A 117 41.42 14.66 -12.10
N TRP A 118 41.40 15.73 -12.89
CA TRP A 118 40.68 16.97 -12.58
C TRP A 118 39.20 16.89 -12.95
N VAL A 119 38.84 16.08 -13.96
CA VAL A 119 37.47 15.95 -14.47
C VAL A 119 36.72 14.77 -13.86
N ALA A 120 37.44 13.71 -13.45
CA ALA A 120 36.87 12.51 -12.83
C ALA A 120 36.96 12.60 -11.30
N PRO A 121 35.88 13.01 -10.61
CA PRO A 121 35.95 13.31 -9.19
C PRO A 121 36.06 12.03 -8.35
N LYS A 122 36.94 12.07 -7.36
CA LYS A 122 37.02 11.06 -6.31
C LYS A 122 35.88 11.29 -5.33
N HIS A 123 35.15 10.25 -4.95
CA HIS A 123 34.03 10.42 -4.04
C HIS A 123 33.77 9.22 -3.13
N PHE A 124 33.12 9.50 -2.00
CA PHE A 124 32.54 8.48 -1.13
C PHE A 124 31.05 8.34 -1.44
N SER A 125 30.64 7.13 -1.86
CA SER A 125 29.24 6.76 -1.99
C SER A 125 28.76 6.16 -0.68
N ILE A 126 27.86 6.87 -0.01
CA ILE A 126 27.27 6.46 1.27
C ILE A 126 25.83 6.02 0.98
N ARG A 127 25.53 4.74 1.20
CA ARG A 127 24.17 4.20 1.09
C ARG A 127 23.58 3.99 2.48
N GLY A 128 22.41 4.58 2.72
CA GLY A 128 21.65 4.38 3.95
C GLY A 128 20.78 5.59 4.31
N SER A 129 20.24 5.58 5.53
CA SER A 129 19.42 6.67 6.07
C SER A 129 20.27 7.89 6.44
N VAL A 130 20.72 8.67 5.44
CA VAL A 130 21.45 9.92 5.67
C VAL A 130 20.44 11.06 5.85
N SER A 131 20.54 11.80 6.97
CA SER A 131 19.70 12.97 7.22
C SER A 131 20.25 14.21 6.51
N GLU A 132 19.39 15.19 6.19
CA GLU A 132 19.82 16.44 5.56
C GLU A 132 20.81 17.22 6.46
N LYS A 133 20.64 17.17 7.78
CA LYS A 133 21.60 17.74 8.74
C LYS A 133 22.97 17.08 8.65
N THR A 134 23.01 15.75 8.49
CA THR A 134 24.25 15.01 8.29
C THR A 134 24.92 15.43 6.99
N VAL A 135 24.15 15.62 5.91
CA VAL A 135 24.67 16.14 4.63
C VAL A 135 25.30 17.52 4.80
N ASP A 136 24.67 18.41 5.57
CA ASP A 136 25.24 19.74 5.83
C ASP A 136 26.51 19.67 6.67
N HIS A 137 26.59 18.76 7.65
CA HIS A 137 27.84 18.48 8.37
C HIS A 137 28.93 17.92 7.46
N LEU A 138 28.61 17.02 6.53
CA LEU A 138 29.57 16.46 5.58
C LEU A 138 30.21 17.54 4.70
N LYS A 139 29.48 18.61 4.36
CA LYS A 139 30.02 19.75 3.60
C LYS A 139 31.03 20.59 4.39
N THR A 140 31.02 20.50 5.73
CA THR A 140 31.96 21.25 6.58
C THR A 140 33.31 20.54 6.77
N ILE A 141 33.43 19.30 6.27
CA ILE A 141 34.66 18.52 6.39
C ILE A 141 35.73 19.08 5.44
N PRO A 142 36.93 19.43 5.92
CA PRO A 142 38.03 19.91 5.07
C PRO A 142 38.39 18.87 3.99
N GLY A 143 38.52 19.31 2.74
CA GLY A 143 38.80 18.44 1.59
C GLY A 143 37.55 17.87 0.90
N VAL A 144 36.35 18.16 1.41
CA VAL A 144 35.09 17.90 0.69
C VAL A 144 34.74 19.12 -0.16
N GLU A 145 34.67 18.95 -1.47
CA GLU A 145 34.31 20.01 -2.41
C GLU A 145 32.78 20.18 -2.50
N ALA A 146 32.07 19.06 -2.68
CA ALA A 146 30.63 19.06 -2.86
C ALA A 146 29.99 17.78 -2.31
N VAL A 147 28.78 17.90 -1.78
CA VAL A 147 27.97 16.74 -1.38
C VAL A 147 26.70 16.71 -2.22
N SER A 148 26.61 15.74 -3.12
CA SER A 148 25.38 15.49 -3.88
C SER A 148 24.52 14.51 -3.11
N PHE A 149 23.34 14.99 -2.72
CA PHE A 149 22.37 14.20 -1.98
C PHE A 149 21.20 13.85 -2.88
N SER A 150 21.05 12.56 -3.21
CA SER A 150 19.98 12.13 -4.11
C SER A 150 18.59 12.31 -3.52
N ALA A 151 18.43 12.52 -2.21
CA ALA A 151 17.11 12.71 -1.63
C ALA A 151 16.41 13.96 -2.16
N LYS A 152 17.11 15.00 -2.63
CA LYS A 152 16.46 16.13 -3.30
C LYS A 152 15.72 15.69 -4.57
N ARG A 153 16.23 14.69 -5.28
CA ARG A 153 15.59 14.10 -6.47
C ARG A 153 14.44 13.16 -6.09
N PHE A 154 14.60 12.42 -4.99
CA PHE A 154 13.59 11.46 -4.52
C PHE A 154 12.47 12.09 -3.69
N ARG A 155 12.65 13.29 -3.15
CA ARG A 155 11.67 14.00 -2.34
C ARG A 155 10.29 14.08 -3.00
N PRO A 156 10.13 14.58 -4.24
CA PRO A 156 8.82 14.62 -4.88
C PRO A 156 8.21 13.23 -5.08
N ILE A 157 9.04 12.20 -5.31
CA ILE A 157 8.57 10.81 -5.45
C ILE A 157 8.04 10.31 -4.10
N THR A 158 8.77 10.53 -3.00
CA THR A 158 8.34 10.11 -1.66
C THR A 158 7.11 10.88 -1.16
N GLU A 159 7.00 12.17 -1.49
CA GLU A 159 5.83 12.99 -1.17
C GLU A 159 4.60 12.52 -1.95
N ASN A 160 4.76 12.21 -3.25
CA ASN A 160 3.69 11.63 -4.07
C ASN A 160 3.25 10.26 -3.54
N ILE A 161 4.19 9.39 -3.12
CA ILE A 161 3.86 8.10 -2.52
C ILE A 161 3.03 8.28 -1.24
N ALA A 162 3.41 9.24 -0.37
CA ALA A 162 2.65 9.54 0.83
C ALA A 162 1.24 10.09 0.51
N ALA A 163 1.09 10.90 -0.54
CA ALA A 163 -0.20 11.37 -1.01
C ALA A 163 -1.07 10.21 -1.54
N ILE A 164 -0.50 9.28 -2.31
CA ILE A 164 -1.20 8.08 -2.82
C ILE A 164 -1.60 7.15 -1.66
N GLU A 165 -0.76 7.02 -0.62
CA GLU A 165 -1.07 6.26 0.59
C GLU A 165 -2.31 6.84 1.28
N TRP A 166 -2.32 8.16 1.51
CA TRP A 166 -3.45 8.82 2.15
C TRP A 166 -4.72 8.73 1.30
N LEU A 167 -4.60 8.96 -0.01
CA LEU A 167 -5.71 8.81 -0.96
C LEU A 167 -6.29 7.39 -0.93
N SER A 168 -5.44 6.37 -0.90
CA SER A 168 -5.87 4.97 -0.84
C SER A 168 -6.64 4.66 0.44
N ARG A 169 -6.22 5.22 1.59
CA ARG A 169 -6.95 5.09 2.86
C ARG A 169 -8.32 5.78 2.83
N VAL A 170 -8.39 6.98 2.25
CA VAL A 170 -9.66 7.71 2.10
C VAL A 170 -10.61 6.97 1.17
N LEU A 171 -10.12 6.45 0.04
CA LEU A 171 -10.92 5.64 -0.88
C LEU A 171 -11.39 4.32 -0.24
N PHE A 172 -10.53 3.66 0.52
CA PHE A 172 -10.91 2.47 1.27
C PHE A 172 -12.03 2.77 2.28
N ALA A 173 -11.86 3.82 3.08
CA ALA A 173 -12.85 4.23 4.08
C ALA A 173 -14.19 4.62 3.43
N SER A 174 -14.16 5.36 2.31
CA SER A 174 -15.37 5.76 1.59
C SER A 174 -16.12 4.56 1.00
N ILE A 175 -15.41 3.57 0.47
CA ILE A 175 -16.01 2.31 -0.02
C ILE A 175 -16.68 1.55 1.14
N VAL A 176 -16.02 1.41 2.28
CA VAL A 176 -16.61 0.74 3.46
C VAL A 176 -17.88 1.46 3.92
N CYS A 177 -17.85 2.80 4.00
CA CYS A 177 -19.04 3.60 4.33
C CYS A 177 -20.17 3.42 3.30
N ALA A 178 -19.84 3.42 2.01
CA ALA A 178 -20.81 3.21 0.93
C ALA A 178 -21.46 1.81 1.02
N MET A 179 -20.69 0.77 1.32
CA MET A 179 -21.21 -0.58 1.51
C MET A 179 -22.20 -0.67 2.68
N VAL A 180 -21.85 -0.07 3.83
CA VAL A 180 -22.76 -0.02 5.00
C VAL A 180 -24.04 0.71 4.65
N ALA A 181 -23.96 1.82 3.90
CA ALA A 181 -25.13 2.57 3.45
C ALA A 181 -26.02 1.75 2.50
N VAL A 182 -25.44 1.08 1.50
CA VAL A 182 -26.16 0.22 0.55
C VAL A 182 -26.87 -0.92 1.26
N LEU A 183 -26.19 -1.60 2.18
CA LEU A 183 -26.78 -2.70 2.94
C LEU A 183 -27.88 -2.23 3.89
N THR A 184 -27.70 -1.06 4.51
CA THR A 184 -28.75 -0.46 5.37
C THR A 184 -29.99 -0.10 4.55
N LEU A 185 -29.80 0.47 3.35
CA LEU A 185 -30.88 0.76 2.43
C LEU A 185 -31.59 -0.51 1.97
N LEU A 186 -30.85 -1.56 1.61
CA LEU A 186 -31.41 -2.87 1.24
C LEU A 186 -32.22 -3.47 2.39
N GLY A 187 -31.70 -3.39 3.62
CA GLY A 187 -32.40 -3.85 4.82
C GLY A 187 -33.73 -3.12 5.03
N ARG A 188 -33.77 -1.80 4.77
CA ARG A 188 -35.01 -1.01 4.83
C ARG A 188 -36.00 -1.40 3.74
N LEU A 189 -35.55 -1.59 2.50
CA LEU A 189 -36.42 -2.02 1.39
C LEU A 189 -37.02 -3.41 1.66
N ASN A 190 -36.23 -4.33 2.20
CA ASN A 190 -36.68 -5.67 2.53
C ASN A 190 -37.47 -5.75 3.84
N ALA A 191 -37.55 -4.66 4.62
CA ALA A 191 -38.23 -4.66 5.92
C ALA A 191 -39.71 -5.06 5.80
N GLY A 192 -40.38 -4.72 4.70
CA GLY A 192 -41.76 -5.14 4.41
C GLY A 192 -41.92 -6.65 4.22
N ILE A 193 -40.95 -7.29 3.55
CA ILE A 193 -40.92 -8.75 3.38
C ILE A 193 -40.65 -9.43 4.74
N PHE A 194 -39.79 -8.82 5.56
CA PHE A 194 -39.46 -9.34 6.87
C PHE A 194 -40.56 -9.12 7.92
N THR A 195 -41.38 -8.07 7.83
CA THR A 195 -42.57 -7.89 8.70
C THR A 195 -43.56 -9.03 8.55
N GLU A 196 -43.79 -9.50 7.33
CA GLU A 196 -44.67 -10.65 7.10
C GLU A 196 -44.09 -11.92 7.73
N ALA A 197 -42.77 -12.13 7.58
CA ALA A 197 -42.09 -13.26 8.19
C ALA A 197 -42.13 -13.20 9.73
N GLU A 198 -41.94 -12.02 10.32
CA GLU A 198 -42.06 -11.78 11.76
C GLU A 198 -43.46 -12.12 12.26
N ALA A 199 -44.51 -11.69 11.55
CA ALA A 199 -45.90 -11.99 11.91
C ALA A 199 -46.22 -13.49 11.87
N ILE A 200 -45.74 -14.20 10.84
CA ILE A 200 -45.92 -15.66 10.72
C ILE A 200 -45.23 -16.39 11.86
N VAL A 201 -43.99 -16.01 12.21
CA VAL A 201 -43.24 -16.65 13.31
C VAL A 201 -43.88 -16.35 14.67
N ALA A 202 -44.38 -15.13 14.88
CA ALA A 202 -45.10 -14.76 16.10
C ALA A 202 -46.39 -15.58 16.27
N GLN A 203 -47.15 -15.80 15.19
CA GLN A 203 -48.35 -16.66 15.20
C GLN A 203 -48.03 -18.13 15.50
N MET A 204 -46.82 -18.60 15.18
CA MET A 204 -46.35 -19.95 15.53
C MET A 204 -45.80 -20.05 16.97
N GLY A 205 -45.90 -18.99 17.78
CA GLY A 205 -45.39 -18.96 19.15
C GLY A 205 -43.87 -18.81 19.25
N GLY A 206 -43.20 -18.35 18.18
CA GLY A 206 -41.77 -18.13 18.17
C GLY A 206 -41.33 -16.93 19.02
N SER A 207 -40.14 -17.00 19.59
CA SER A 207 -39.54 -15.88 20.33
C SER A 207 -39.22 -14.70 19.40
N GLN A 208 -39.18 -13.47 19.95
CA GLN A 208 -38.84 -12.26 19.17
C GLN A 208 -37.48 -12.36 18.46
N TRP A 209 -36.52 -13.08 19.06
CA TRP A 209 -35.22 -13.35 18.46
C TRP A 209 -35.33 -14.25 17.21
N GLN A 210 -36.12 -15.32 17.29
CA GLN A 210 -36.35 -16.22 16.16
C GLN A 210 -37.08 -15.53 15.00
N ALA A 211 -37.98 -14.58 15.29
CA ALA A 211 -38.68 -13.79 14.28
C ALA A 211 -37.74 -12.87 13.49
N ARG A 212 -36.68 -12.34 14.14
CA ARG A 212 -35.70 -11.42 13.52
C ARG A 212 -34.54 -12.11 12.82
N PHE A 213 -34.32 -13.39 13.12
CA PHE A 213 -33.21 -14.16 12.57
C PHE A 213 -33.13 -14.14 11.02
N PRO A 214 -34.24 -14.25 10.25
CA PRO A 214 -34.17 -14.17 8.79
C PRO A 214 -33.71 -12.80 8.27
N ALA A 215 -34.11 -11.73 8.95
CA ALA A 215 -33.72 -10.35 8.60
C ALA A 215 -32.23 -10.10 8.88
N TRP A 216 -31.68 -10.73 9.91
CA TRP A 216 -30.24 -10.73 10.22
C TRP A 216 -29.43 -11.55 9.22
N LEU A 217 -29.90 -12.76 8.92
CA LEU A 217 -29.14 -13.72 8.13
C LEU A 217 -28.97 -13.27 6.67
N ASN A 218 -29.97 -12.60 6.10
CA ASN A 218 -29.91 -12.18 4.69
C ASN A 218 -28.73 -11.24 4.36
N PRO A 219 -28.50 -10.09 5.04
CA PRO A 219 -27.37 -9.21 4.77
C PRO A 219 -26.01 -9.88 5.05
N VAL A 220 -25.92 -10.74 6.07
CA VAL A 220 -24.69 -11.50 6.37
C VAL A 220 -24.38 -12.50 5.26
N LEU A 221 -25.38 -13.26 4.78
CA LEU A 221 -25.20 -14.20 3.67
C LEU A 221 -24.85 -13.46 2.37
N LEU A 222 -25.49 -12.33 2.11
CA LEU A 222 -25.27 -11.55 0.89
C LEU A 222 -23.87 -10.92 0.89
N ALA A 223 -23.48 -10.25 1.97
CA ALA A 223 -22.17 -9.62 2.10
C ALA A 223 -21.04 -10.65 2.25
N GLY A 224 -21.27 -11.76 2.98
CA GLY A 224 -20.33 -12.87 3.12
C GLY A 224 -20.13 -13.63 1.81
N GLY A 225 -21.22 -13.89 1.06
CA GLY A 225 -21.16 -14.49 -0.27
C GLY A 225 -20.44 -13.58 -1.28
N ALA A 226 -20.75 -12.29 -1.28
CA ALA A 226 -20.06 -11.29 -2.12
C ALA A 226 -18.57 -11.22 -1.75
N GLY A 227 -18.25 -11.28 -0.45
CA GLY A 227 -16.87 -11.33 0.06
C GLY A 227 -16.14 -12.59 -0.37
N ALA A 228 -16.79 -13.74 -0.43
CA ALA A 228 -16.19 -14.98 -0.92
C ALA A 228 -15.85 -14.89 -2.40
N VAL A 229 -16.77 -14.37 -3.22
CA VAL A 229 -16.54 -14.15 -4.65
C VAL A 229 -15.45 -13.10 -4.87
N ALA A 230 -15.49 -11.98 -4.15
CA ALA A 230 -14.48 -10.93 -4.24
C ALA A 230 -13.09 -11.43 -3.82
N SER A 231 -13.02 -12.25 -2.77
CA SER A 231 -11.80 -12.90 -2.29
C SER A 231 -11.21 -13.85 -3.33
N LEU A 232 -12.06 -14.67 -3.98
CA LEU A 232 -11.63 -15.57 -5.05
C LEU A 232 -11.16 -14.80 -6.29
N LEU A 233 -11.87 -13.73 -6.68
CA LEU A 233 -11.45 -12.83 -7.75
C LEU A 233 -10.11 -12.17 -7.42
N PHE A 234 -9.92 -11.73 -6.17
CA PHE A 234 -8.67 -11.14 -5.72
C PHE A 234 -7.52 -12.13 -5.83
N LEU A 235 -7.68 -13.37 -5.35
CA LEU A 235 -6.66 -14.42 -5.49
C LEU A 235 -6.31 -14.70 -6.96
N ARG A 236 -7.31 -14.68 -7.85
CA ARG A 236 -7.10 -15.00 -9.26
C ARG A 236 -6.45 -13.85 -10.05
N LEU A 237 -6.80 -12.61 -9.72
CA LEU A 237 -6.35 -11.42 -10.42
C LEU A 237 -5.08 -10.81 -9.83
N ASN A 238 -4.79 -11.01 -8.54
CA ASN A 238 -3.63 -10.43 -7.86
C ASN A 238 -2.30 -10.72 -8.58
N PRO A 239 -2.00 -11.95 -9.04
CA PRO A 239 -0.77 -12.21 -9.80
C PRO A 239 -0.66 -11.41 -11.10
N TRP A 240 -1.79 -11.17 -11.77
CA TRP A 240 -1.82 -10.35 -12.98
C TRP A 240 -1.56 -8.87 -12.65
N PHE A 241 -2.12 -8.37 -11.54
CA PHE A 241 -1.84 -7.01 -11.06
C PHE A 241 -0.38 -6.84 -10.65
N ASP A 242 0.19 -7.79 -9.92
CA ASP A 242 1.57 -7.72 -9.47
C ASP A 242 2.52 -7.72 -10.69
N ALA A 243 2.30 -8.60 -11.68
CA ALA A 243 3.06 -8.60 -12.92
C ALA A 243 2.92 -7.28 -13.70
N LYS A 244 1.72 -6.69 -13.72
CA LYS A 244 1.49 -5.41 -14.40
C LYS A 244 2.16 -4.25 -13.67
N MET A 245 2.10 -4.23 -12.35
CA MET A 245 2.79 -3.23 -11.51
C MET A 245 4.31 -3.33 -11.69
N GLU A 246 4.85 -4.54 -11.70
CA GLU A 246 6.27 -4.79 -11.96
C GLU A 246 6.68 -4.26 -13.34
N SER A 247 5.84 -4.46 -14.36
CA SER A 247 6.11 -3.92 -15.71
C SER A 247 6.11 -2.38 -15.79
N LEU A 248 5.39 -1.71 -14.87
CA LEU A 248 5.36 -0.24 -14.80
C LEU A 248 6.55 0.31 -14.02
N SER A 249 7.04 -0.43 -13.03
CA SER A 249 8.17 -0.01 -12.21
C SER A 249 8.86 -1.22 -11.56
N PRO A 250 10.15 -1.47 -11.86
CA PRO A 250 10.95 -2.50 -11.19
C PRO A 250 11.04 -2.30 -9.67
N PHE A 251 10.83 -1.07 -9.17
CA PHE A 251 10.83 -0.78 -7.73
C PHE A 251 9.64 -1.38 -6.98
N LEU A 252 8.60 -1.82 -7.71
CA LEU A 252 7.43 -2.50 -7.15
C LEU A 252 7.66 -4.02 -7.01
N HIS A 253 8.84 -4.52 -7.40
CA HIS A 253 9.19 -5.93 -7.25
C HIS A 253 9.26 -6.32 -5.76
N GLY A 254 8.69 -7.47 -5.42
CA GLY A 254 8.63 -7.96 -4.03
C GLY A 254 7.51 -7.36 -3.19
N LEU A 255 6.48 -6.77 -3.83
CA LEU A 255 5.19 -6.46 -3.22
C LEU A 255 4.29 -7.69 -3.04
N ASP A 256 4.87 -8.90 -3.01
CA ASP A 256 4.14 -10.16 -2.84
C ASP A 256 3.57 -10.22 -1.42
N ALA A 257 2.49 -9.49 -1.18
CA ALA A 257 1.67 -9.76 -0.03
C ALA A 257 1.13 -11.16 -0.26
N LYS A 258 1.22 -11.99 0.79
CA LYS A 258 0.56 -13.28 0.85
C LYS A 258 -0.88 -13.08 0.38
N ALA A 259 -1.18 -13.36 -0.89
CA ALA A 259 -2.46 -12.99 -1.48
C ALA A 259 -3.61 -13.61 -0.68
N GLY A 260 -3.34 -14.77 -0.05
CA GLY A 260 -4.18 -15.42 0.94
C GLY A 260 -4.58 -14.54 2.14
N THR A 261 -3.67 -13.76 2.74
CA THR A 261 -4.01 -12.91 3.90
C THR A 261 -4.93 -11.78 3.50
N SER A 262 -4.69 -11.12 2.36
CA SER A 262 -5.56 -10.07 1.86
C SER A 262 -6.92 -10.62 1.43
N ALA A 263 -6.95 -11.78 0.77
CA ALA A 263 -8.17 -12.46 0.39
C ALA A 263 -9.02 -12.86 1.61
N LEU A 264 -8.38 -13.36 2.67
CA LEU A 264 -9.05 -13.68 3.94
C LEU A 264 -9.57 -12.41 4.63
N ALA A 265 -8.79 -11.32 4.60
CA ALA A 265 -9.23 -10.02 5.11
C ALA A 265 -10.47 -9.51 4.37
N ILE A 266 -10.51 -9.58 3.03
CA ILE A 266 -11.68 -9.19 2.21
C ILE A 266 -12.91 -10.03 2.58
N PHE A 267 -12.75 -11.34 2.71
CA PHE A 267 -13.84 -12.23 3.11
C PHE A 267 -14.36 -11.89 4.53
N SER A 268 -13.45 -11.72 5.49
CA SER A 268 -13.79 -11.36 6.87
C SER A 268 -14.48 -9.99 6.96
N LEU A 269 -14.05 -9.03 6.14
CA LEU A 269 -14.64 -7.71 6.04
C LEU A 269 -16.07 -7.77 5.49
N GLY A 270 -16.33 -8.62 4.48
CA GLY A 270 -17.68 -8.85 3.96
C GLY A 270 -18.62 -9.38 5.04
N ILE A 271 -18.19 -10.37 5.81
CA ILE A 271 -18.97 -10.89 6.95
C ILE A 271 -19.19 -9.79 8.00
N LEU A 272 -18.12 -9.10 8.41
CA LEU A 272 -18.18 -8.06 9.44
C LEU A 272 -19.13 -6.93 9.06
N ILE A 273 -19.08 -6.45 7.81
CA ILE A 273 -19.99 -5.41 7.32
C ILE A 273 -21.45 -5.88 7.38
N GLY A 274 -21.72 -7.13 6.99
CA GLY A 274 -23.06 -7.73 7.11
C GLY A 274 -23.56 -7.75 8.57
N PHE A 275 -22.67 -8.05 9.52
CA PHE A 275 -22.96 -7.98 10.96
C PHE A 275 -23.20 -6.55 11.46
N ILE A 276 -22.39 -5.58 11.03
CA ILE A 276 -22.53 -4.18 11.43
C ILE A 276 -23.87 -3.62 10.96
N THR A 277 -24.26 -3.87 9.70
CA THR A 277 -25.55 -3.39 9.19
C THR A 277 -26.73 -3.90 10.03
N PHE A 278 -26.65 -5.11 10.57
CA PHE A 278 -27.69 -5.63 11.46
C PHE A 278 -27.86 -4.79 12.73
N LEU A 279 -26.75 -4.37 13.37
CA LEU A 279 -26.80 -3.55 14.58
C LEU A 279 -27.49 -2.20 14.34
N PHE A 280 -27.35 -1.65 13.13
CA PHE A 280 -27.95 -0.37 12.74
C PHE A 280 -29.37 -0.51 12.15
N SER A 281 -29.94 -1.71 12.07
CA SER A 281 -31.29 -1.89 11.58
C SER A 281 -32.31 -1.30 12.58
N PRO A 282 -33.17 -0.34 12.18
CA PRO A 282 -33.94 0.52 13.08
C PRO A 282 -34.94 -0.22 13.99
N LYS A 283 -35.24 -1.50 13.71
CA LYS A 283 -36.08 -2.31 14.60
C LYS A 283 -35.32 -2.88 15.81
N ALA A 284 -34.00 -2.98 15.77
CA ALA A 284 -33.20 -3.42 16.92
C ALA A 284 -33.38 -2.47 18.12
N ALA A 285 -33.51 -1.17 17.88
CA ALA A 285 -33.64 -0.14 18.91
C ALA A 285 -35.02 -0.12 19.61
N ALA A 286 -36.09 -0.61 18.97
CA ALA A 286 -37.44 -0.59 19.53
C ALA A 286 -37.75 -1.76 20.49
N ALA A 287 -36.83 -2.72 20.67
CA ALA A 287 -37.02 -3.90 21.53
C ALA A 287 -36.32 -3.80 22.89
N VAL A 288 -35.71 -2.65 23.21
CA VAL A 288 -35.06 -2.37 24.51
C VAL A 288 -35.86 -1.32 25.32
N ARG A 289 -37.13 -1.11 24.98
CA ARG A 289 -38.07 -0.31 25.78
C ARG A 289 -39.34 -1.09 26.04
#